data_AF-A0A815R9M7-F1
#
_entry.id   AF-A0A815R9M7-F1
#
_cell.length_a   1.000
_cell.length_b   1.000
_cell.length_c   1.000
_cell.angle_alpha   90.00
_cell.angle_beta   90.00
_cell.angle_gamma   90.00
#
_symmetry.space_group_name_H-M   'P 1'
#
loop_
_entity.id
_entity.type
_entity.pdbx_description
1 polymer ?
#
loop_
_entity_poly.entity_id
_entity_poly.type
_entity_poly.pdbx_seq_one_letter_code
_entity_poly.pdbx_strand_id
1 'polypeptide(L)'
;MSIHIRRYLFRFTLLIPIVWLLIILILLQSNKTSTKSSDNIHAKDYNSNHRPGRDADKTDTFAPLLNNLVPTINKPAHIELSSESVRVIHEKPEQVVPPQLENAKQSLNGPGEMGKAFVVDKDKLTPEERRKYDEGFQNNAFNGYVSDLISIHRSLPDVRDPGCRKIEYKAPRVTASVVMCFHNEAWSVLLRSVHSVIDRSSPDLLKEIILVDDFSDMEHLKKPLDDYVKVLGKVFIVRQSKREGLIRSRLAGAAAVKGDVIVFLDSHIEATEGWLEPLIDPISANRTTVVTPVIDIIDDSTFKFNFGAVSSMSVGGFDWNLQFTWHGAPERDRKRRKHELEPIRSPTMAGGLFAISRIYFEELGTYDAGMDIWGGENLEISFRIWMCGGTLVTAPCSHVGHIFRKRSPYKWLTGVNVVKKNSIRVAEVWLDEYKKFHYERFNYDLGEYGDVSSRKLLRKNLQCKSFKWFLTEVYPEQFIPSDAVASGEIRNVLAGFCVDGGTNHHDHHKPVIGYPCHSQGGNQLFMLSELGEIRRDDGCLDFSGGVNDANKDDKVIVYSCHGMKGNQQWQYKEVCKMLIVKLKH
;
A
#
# COMPACT_ATOMS: atom_id res chain seq x y z
N MET A 1 2.55 34.67 -50.59
CA MET A 1 3.45 33.52 -50.36
C MET A 1 4.08 33.13 -51.69
N SER A 2 5.41 33.25 -51.82
CA SER A 2 6.17 33.08 -53.08
C SER A 2 5.95 31.70 -53.72
N ILE A 3 5.93 31.64 -55.06
CA ILE A 3 5.74 30.41 -55.87
C ILE A 3 6.73 29.30 -55.48
N HIS A 4 7.90 29.66 -54.94
CA HIS A 4 8.87 28.69 -54.42
C HIS A 4 8.38 27.93 -53.17
N ILE A 5 7.60 28.55 -52.29
CA ILE A 5 7.10 27.91 -51.05
C ILE A 5 6.01 26.87 -51.38
N ARG A 6 5.17 27.12 -52.38
CA ARG A 6 4.16 26.14 -52.85
C ARG A 6 4.79 24.88 -53.44
N ARG A 7 5.94 25.00 -54.11
CA ARG A 7 6.64 23.86 -54.73
C ARG A 7 7.32 22.96 -53.68
N TYR A 8 7.78 23.54 -52.57
CA TYR A 8 8.33 22.78 -51.43
C TYR A 8 7.25 22.09 -50.59
N LEU A 9 6.14 22.78 -50.31
CA LEU A 9 4.99 22.20 -49.60
C LEU A 9 4.40 20.99 -50.35
N PHE A 10 4.28 21.09 -51.67
CA PHE A 10 3.73 19.99 -52.49
C PHE A 10 4.65 18.75 -52.55
N ARG A 11 5.97 18.94 -52.45
CA ARG A 11 6.93 17.82 -52.37
C ARG A 11 6.89 17.14 -50.99
N PHE A 12 6.71 17.90 -49.91
CA PHE A 12 6.60 17.35 -48.56
C PHE A 12 5.29 16.59 -48.33
N THR A 13 4.16 17.06 -48.90
CA THR A 13 2.87 16.36 -48.76
C THR A 13 2.79 15.03 -49.49
N LEU A 14 3.61 14.83 -50.54
CA LEU A 14 3.69 13.57 -51.29
C LEU A 14 4.74 12.58 -50.76
N LEU A 15 5.82 13.08 -50.14
CA LEU A 15 6.89 12.21 -49.60
C LEU A 15 6.50 11.50 -48.29
N ILE A 16 5.73 12.17 -47.42
CA ILE A 16 5.36 11.62 -46.11
C ILE A 16 4.49 10.35 -46.23
N PRO A 17 3.46 10.29 -47.10
CA PRO A 17 2.67 9.07 -47.29
C PRO A 17 3.50 7.93 -47.88
N ILE A 18 4.42 8.21 -48.80
CA ILE A 18 5.27 7.20 -49.46
C ILE A 18 6.22 6.55 -48.45
N VAL A 19 6.84 7.34 -47.57
CA VAL A 19 7.70 6.83 -46.50
C VAL A 19 6.89 5.95 -45.53
N TRP A 20 5.68 6.37 -45.16
CA TRP A 20 4.80 5.57 -44.30
C TRP A 20 4.37 4.26 -44.96
N LEU A 21 4.09 4.26 -46.27
CA LEU A 21 3.72 3.06 -47.02
C LEU A 21 4.88 2.06 -47.12
N LEU A 22 6.13 2.55 -47.25
CA LEU A 22 7.33 1.72 -47.23
C LEU A 22 7.59 1.12 -45.84
N ILE A 23 7.38 1.89 -44.76
CA ILE A 23 7.49 1.37 -43.38
C ILE A 23 6.46 0.26 -43.13
N ILE A 24 5.21 0.45 -43.56
CA ILE A 24 4.16 -0.57 -43.43
C ILE A 24 4.53 -1.83 -44.23
N LEU A 25 5.07 -1.70 -45.44
CA LEU A 25 5.51 -2.85 -46.24
C LEU A 25 6.66 -3.62 -45.59
N ILE A 26 7.61 -2.92 -44.95
CA ILE A 26 8.72 -3.55 -44.21
C ILE A 26 8.18 -4.31 -42.98
N LEU A 27 7.25 -3.71 -42.23
CA LEU A 27 6.62 -4.36 -41.07
C LEU A 27 5.80 -5.59 -41.47
N LEU A 28 5.09 -5.54 -42.61
CA LEU A 28 4.33 -6.67 -43.14
C LEU A 28 5.23 -7.80 -43.66
N GLN A 29 6.43 -7.49 -44.18
CA GLN A 29 7.42 -8.51 -44.54
C GLN A 29 8.09 -9.14 -43.31
N SER A 30 8.34 -8.35 -42.26
CA SER A 30 8.92 -8.85 -41.00
C SER A 30 7.99 -9.81 -40.26
N ASN A 31 6.66 -9.67 -40.41
CA ASN A 31 5.70 -10.59 -39.79
C ASN A 31 5.58 -11.95 -40.52
N LYS A 32 6.03 -12.06 -41.77
CA LYS A 32 5.99 -13.33 -42.52
C LYS A 32 7.15 -14.28 -42.23
N THR A 33 8.22 -13.81 -41.59
CA THR A 33 9.40 -14.63 -41.26
C THR A 33 9.33 -15.27 -39.87
N SER A 34 8.36 -14.90 -39.01
CA SER A 34 8.27 -15.42 -37.63
C SER A 34 7.36 -16.65 -37.46
N THR A 35 6.71 -17.17 -38.51
CA THR A 35 5.77 -18.31 -38.41
C THR A 35 6.27 -19.59 -39.09
N LYS A 36 7.58 -19.82 -39.14
CA LYS A 36 8.15 -21.11 -39.59
C LYS A 36 9.29 -21.56 -38.67
N SER A 37 8.96 -22.05 -37.48
CA SER A 37 9.82 -22.96 -36.71
C SER A 37 9.12 -23.40 -35.42
N SER A 38 8.20 -24.38 -35.52
CA SER A 38 7.92 -25.36 -34.45
C SER A 38 6.75 -26.27 -34.85
N ASP A 39 6.92 -27.05 -35.93
CA ASP A 39 6.12 -28.25 -36.15
C ASP A 39 7.11 -29.39 -36.43
N ASN A 40 7.23 -30.33 -35.49
CA ASN A 40 7.58 -31.75 -35.68
C ASN A 40 8.02 -32.37 -34.35
N ILE A 41 7.08 -32.87 -33.52
CA ILE A 41 7.29 -34.14 -32.78
C ILE A 41 5.93 -34.89 -32.69
N HIS A 42 5.98 -36.13 -33.18
CA HIS A 42 4.95 -37.17 -33.29
C HIS A 42 3.83 -37.23 -32.23
N ALA A 43 2.59 -37.21 -32.70
CA ALA A 43 1.44 -37.81 -32.01
C ALA A 43 1.18 -39.22 -32.56
N LYS A 44 1.07 -40.20 -31.66
CA LYS A 44 0.48 -41.52 -31.95
C LYS A 44 -0.98 -41.48 -31.54
N ASP A 45 -1.84 -41.86 -32.48
CA ASP A 45 -3.27 -42.10 -32.30
C ASP A 45 -3.56 -43.10 -31.18
N TYR A 46 -4.59 -42.84 -30.37
CA TYR A 46 -5.64 -43.84 -30.13
C TYR A 46 -6.95 -43.15 -29.73
N ASN A 47 -7.96 -43.44 -30.52
CA ASN A 47 -9.32 -42.97 -30.43
C ASN A 47 -10.14 -43.99 -29.62
N SER A 48 -10.99 -43.58 -28.67
CA SER A 48 -12.31 -44.21 -28.51
C SER A 48 -13.23 -43.40 -27.58
N ASN A 49 -14.38 -43.07 -28.16
CA ASN A 49 -15.59 -42.57 -27.52
C ASN A 49 -16.12 -43.55 -26.45
N HIS A 50 -16.68 -43.04 -25.35
CA HIS A 50 -18.01 -43.45 -24.85
C HIS A 50 -18.52 -42.60 -23.67
N ARG A 51 -19.75 -42.12 -23.82
CA ARG A 51 -20.78 -41.78 -22.82
C ARG A 51 -22.11 -42.26 -23.44
N PRO A 52 -23.25 -42.38 -22.71
CA PRO A 52 -23.55 -42.04 -21.31
C PRO A 52 -24.38 -43.12 -20.56
N GLY A 53 -24.65 -42.92 -19.26
CA GLY A 53 -25.70 -43.65 -18.54
C GLY A 53 -26.03 -43.02 -17.17
N ARG A 54 -27.31 -42.69 -16.96
CA ARG A 54 -27.94 -42.21 -15.73
C ARG A 54 -28.63 -43.37 -15.00
N ASP A 55 -29.15 -43.03 -13.81
CA ASP A 55 -30.08 -43.78 -12.92
C ASP A 55 -29.37 -44.63 -11.85
N ALA A 56 -29.83 -44.76 -10.61
CA ALA A 56 -30.76 -44.05 -9.75
C ALA A 56 -30.57 -44.63 -8.32
N ASP A 57 -30.80 -43.79 -7.31
CA ASP A 57 -31.41 -44.06 -5.99
C ASP A 57 -31.29 -45.45 -5.31
N LYS A 58 -30.78 -45.47 -4.06
CA LYS A 58 -31.45 -46.07 -2.89
C LYS A 58 -30.68 -45.88 -1.57
N THR A 59 -31.47 -45.53 -0.58
CA THR A 59 -31.25 -45.44 0.87
C THR A 59 -30.84 -46.77 1.51
N ASP A 60 -30.00 -46.75 2.56
CA ASP A 60 -30.45 -47.08 3.92
C ASP A 60 -29.34 -46.96 4.99
N THR A 61 -29.85 -46.60 6.17
CA THR A 61 -29.30 -46.39 7.51
C THR A 61 -28.33 -47.46 8.06
N PHE A 62 -27.42 -47.04 8.95
CA PHE A 62 -27.20 -47.53 10.34
C PHE A 62 -25.80 -47.10 10.86
N ALA A 63 -25.78 -46.29 11.92
CA ALA A 63 -24.70 -46.23 12.91
C ALA A 63 -25.14 -47.09 14.13
N PRO A 64 -24.33 -47.37 15.18
CA PRO A 64 -22.94 -46.93 15.44
C PRO A 64 -22.01 -48.06 15.93
N LEU A 65 -20.69 -47.91 15.81
CA LEU A 65 -19.74 -48.44 16.81
C LEU A 65 -18.37 -47.78 16.68
N LEU A 66 -18.00 -47.14 17.79
CA LEU A 66 -16.73 -46.52 18.11
C LEU A 66 -15.62 -47.57 18.26
N ASN A 67 -14.39 -47.07 18.10
CA ASN A 67 -13.11 -47.65 18.51
C ASN A 67 -12.55 -48.77 17.63
N ASN A 68 -11.78 -48.36 16.64
CA ASN A 68 -10.35 -48.69 16.50
C ASN A 68 -9.96 -48.41 15.06
N LEU A 69 -9.16 -47.35 14.86
CA LEU A 69 -8.16 -47.16 13.82
C LEU A 69 -7.75 -45.70 13.93
N VAL A 70 -6.64 -45.47 14.63
CA VAL A 70 -5.87 -44.23 14.57
C VAL A 70 -4.96 -44.36 13.35
N PRO A 71 -5.14 -43.61 12.26
CA PRO A 71 -4.03 -43.32 11.36
C PRO A 71 -3.33 -42.09 11.92
N THR A 72 -2.07 -42.28 12.26
CA THR A 72 -1.07 -41.23 12.47
C THR A 72 -1.31 -40.03 11.55
N ILE A 73 -1.59 -38.87 12.17
CA ILE A 73 -1.66 -37.58 11.50
C ILE A 73 -0.26 -37.29 10.95
N ASN A 74 -0.08 -37.46 9.64
CA ASN A 74 1.08 -36.90 8.96
C ASN A 74 1.00 -35.38 9.10
N LYS A 75 2.07 -34.81 9.69
CA LYS A 75 2.32 -33.37 9.75
C LYS A 75 2.14 -32.76 8.35
N PRO A 76 1.53 -31.57 8.23
CA PRO A 76 1.48 -30.86 6.95
C PRO A 76 2.90 -30.59 6.47
N ALA A 77 3.12 -30.81 5.17
CA ALA A 77 4.40 -30.66 4.50
C ALA A 77 5.02 -29.29 4.80
N HIS A 78 6.22 -29.30 5.39
CA HIS A 78 7.10 -28.16 5.35
C HIS A 78 7.36 -27.83 3.87
N ILE A 79 6.96 -26.63 3.45
CA ILE A 79 7.52 -26.04 2.25
C ILE A 79 8.95 -25.69 2.63
N GLU A 80 9.91 -26.57 2.30
CA GLU A 80 11.32 -26.18 2.24
C GLU A 80 11.44 -25.10 1.17
N LEU A 81 11.53 -23.83 1.59
CA LEU A 81 12.26 -22.86 0.78
C LEU A 81 13.68 -23.38 0.68
N SER A 82 14.12 -23.70 -0.54
CA SER A 82 15.50 -24.10 -0.84
C SER A 82 16.47 -23.11 -0.18
N SER A 83 17.25 -23.59 0.78
CA SER A 83 18.23 -22.83 1.57
C SER A 83 19.47 -22.40 0.78
N GLU A 84 19.40 -22.33 -0.55
CA GLU A 84 20.56 -22.10 -1.43
C GLU A 84 20.89 -20.62 -1.72
N SER A 85 20.22 -19.65 -1.08
CA SER A 85 20.52 -18.22 -1.31
C SER A 85 20.78 -17.36 -0.07
N VAL A 86 20.83 -17.92 1.14
CA VAL A 86 21.05 -17.13 2.37
C VAL A 86 22.43 -17.41 2.95
N ARG A 87 23.40 -16.51 2.71
CA ARG A 87 24.67 -16.49 3.44
C ARG A 87 24.50 -15.68 4.72
N VAL A 88 24.31 -16.36 5.86
CA VAL A 88 24.45 -15.74 7.18
C VAL A 88 25.92 -15.82 7.58
N ILE A 89 26.63 -14.69 7.60
CA ILE A 89 28.01 -14.64 8.08
C ILE A 89 27.97 -14.55 9.61
N HIS A 90 28.36 -15.64 10.28
CA HIS A 90 28.57 -15.67 11.72
C HIS A 90 30.05 -15.86 12.03
N GLU A 91 30.76 -14.75 12.26
CA GLU A 91 32.04 -14.79 12.97
C GLU A 91 31.87 -14.18 14.36
N LYS A 92 32.39 -14.89 15.38
CA LYS A 92 32.42 -14.42 16.77
C LYS A 92 33.31 -13.18 16.87
N PRO A 93 32.90 -12.12 17.60
CA PRO A 93 33.71 -10.92 17.71
C PRO A 93 34.90 -11.15 18.67
N GLU A 94 36.10 -10.98 18.13
CA GLU A 94 37.28 -10.59 18.90
C GLU A 94 37.03 -9.17 19.44
N GLN A 95 37.29 -8.95 20.73
CA GLN A 95 37.06 -7.66 21.39
C GLN A 95 38.03 -6.61 20.85
N VAL A 96 37.63 -5.93 19.79
CA VAL A 96 38.27 -4.71 19.33
C VAL A 96 37.54 -3.54 19.97
N VAL A 97 38.25 -2.81 20.84
CA VAL A 97 37.76 -1.58 21.46
C VAL A 97 37.36 -0.60 20.33
N PRO A 98 36.12 -0.10 20.30
CA PRO A 98 35.66 0.78 19.22
C PRO A 98 36.51 2.04 19.13
N PRO A 99 36.86 2.53 17.92
CA PRO A 99 37.19 3.94 17.75
C PRO A 99 36.00 4.74 18.27
N GLN A 100 36.25 5.71 19.15
CA GLN A 100 35.22 6.61 19.66
C GLN A 100 34.46 7.19 18.46
N LEU A 101 33.21 6.76 18.29
CA LEU A 101 32.25 7.43 17.44
C LEU A 101 32.08 8.81 18.10
N GLU A 102 32.87 9.79 17.68
CA GLU A 102 32.73 11.15 18.20
C GLU A 102 31.27 11.51 18.03
N ASN A 103 30.58 11.72 19.16
CA ASN A 103 29.32 12.41 19.23
C ASN A 103 29.55 13.74 18.50
N ALA A 104 29.22 13.78 17.21
CA ALA A 104 29.12 15.03 16.49
C ALA A 104 28.12 15.84 17.30
N LYS A 105 28.63 16.78 18.11
CA LYS A 105 27.83 17.62 19.01
C LYS A 105 26.66 18.11 18.18
N GLN A 106 25.48 17.58 18.46
CA GLN A 106 24.25 17.88 17.76
C GLN A 106 24.18 19.41 17.72
N SER A 107 24.35 20.00 16.54
CA SER A 107 24.22 21.44 16.42
C SER A 107 22.77 21.73 16.74
N LEU A 108 22.51 22.31 17.91
CA LEU A 108 21.17 22.67 18.40
C LEU A 108 20.41 23.55 17.39
N ASN A 109 21.11 24.11 16.40
CA ASN A 109 20.59 24.95 15.33
C ASN A 109 21.00 24.47 13.91
N GLY A 110 21.28 23.17 13.73
CA GLY A 110 21.63 22.61 12.42
C GLY A 110 20.45 22.55 11.43
N PRO A 111 20.71 22.31 10.13
CA PRO A 111 19.67 22.09 9.14
C PRO A 111 18.69 20.99 9.56
N GLY A 112 17.38 21.28 9.48
CA GLY A 112 16.33 20.31 9.75
C GLY A 112 16.15 19.92 11.22
N GLU A 113 16.89 20.54 12.15
CA GLU A 113 16.82 20.25 13.59
C GLU A 113 15.43 20.54 14.17
N MET A 114 14.98 19.73 15.14
CA MET A 114 13.61 19.74 15.66
C MET A 114 12.56 19.55 14.54
N GLY A 115 12.88 18.79 13.49
CA GLY A 115 11.99 18.53 12.37
C GLY A 115 11.58 19.77 11.55
N LYS A 116 12.32 20.89 11.68
CA LYS A 116 12.01 22.13 10.96
C LYS A 116 12.27 21.97 9.45
N ALA A 117 11.54 22.72 8.64
CA ALA A 117 11.77 22.76 7.19
C ALA A 117 13.17 23.32 6.89
N PHE A 118 13.93 22.63 6.05
CA PHE A 118 15.16 23.18 5.48
C PHE A 118 14.94 23.48 4.00
N VAL A 119 14.86 24.77 3.66
CA VAL A 119 14.57 25.25 2.31
C VAL A 119 15.86 25.68 1.64
N VAL A 120 16.15 25.08 0.49
CA VAL A 120 17.30 25.43 -0.34
C VAL A 120 16.82 26.24 -1.53
N ASP A 121 17.42 27.42 -1.72
CA ASP A 121 17.20 28.24 -2.91
C ASP A 121 18.04 27.70 -4.06
N LYS A 122 17.38 26.95 -4.97
CA LYS A 122 18.05 26.28 -6.09
C LYS A 122 18.81 27.26 -6.99
N ASP A 123 18.39 28.52 -7.07
CA ASP A 123 19.02 29.51 -7.94
C ASP A 123 20.38 29.99 -7.40
N LYS A 124 20.59 29.88 -6.09
CA LYS A 124 21.86 30.22 -5.42
C LYS A 124 22.86 29.08 -5.37
N LEU A 125 22.46 27.86 -5.76
CA LEU A 125 23.35 26.71 -5.79
C LEU A 125 24.38 26.85 -6.93
N THR A 126 25.61 26.45 -6.66
CA THR A 126 26.61 26.26 -7.70
C THR A 126 26.13 25.21 -8.72
N PRO A 127 26.68 25.19 -9.95
CA PRO A 127 26.28 24.20 -10.95
C PRO A 127 26.39 22.74 -10.46
N GLU A 128 27.41 22.43 -9.66
CA GLU A 128 27.63 21.09 -9.11
C GLU A 128 26.63 20.74 -8.01
N GLU A 129 26.31 21.67 -7.11
CA GLU A 129 25.28 21.45 -6.08
C GLU A 129 23.90 21.31 -6.71
N ARG A 130 23.59 22.10 -7.75
CA ARG A 130 22.35 21.99 -8.49
C ARG A 130 22.21 20.62 -9.16
N ARG A 131 23.31 20.08 -9.70
CA ARG A 131 23.34 18.71 -10.24
C ARG A 131 23.00 17.67 -9.17
N LYS A 132 23.63 17.75 -7.99
CA LYS A 132 23.34 16.85 -6.85
C LYS A 132 21.89 16.97 -6.37
N TYR A 133 21.37 18.19 -6.32
CA TYR A 133 19.96 18.46 -6.00
C TYR A 133 19.02 17.72 -6.97
N ASP A 134 19.25 17.88 -8.28
CA ASP A 134 18.41 17.30 -9.31
C ASP A 134 18.53 15.77 -9.36
N GLU A 135 19.75 15.24 -9.22
CA GLU A 135 20.00 13.80 -9.12
C GLU A 135 19.34 13.17 -7.90
N GLY A 136 19.31 13.87 -6.75
CA GLY A 136 18.61 13.43 -5.56
C GLY A 136 17.13 13.13 -5.83
N PHE A 137 16.43 14.09 -6.44
CA PHE A 137 15.02 13.92 -6.85
C PHE A 137 14.84 12.88 -7.95
N GLN A 138 15.75 12.81 -8.91
CA GLN A 138 15.68 11.83 -10.00
C GLN A 138 15.83 10.40 -9.50
N ASN A 139 16.78 10.16 -8.59
CA ASN A 139 17.11 8.82 -8.12
C ASN A 139 16.16 8.33 -7.03
N ASN A 140 15.67 9.22 -6.16
CA ASN A 140 14.95 8.81 -4.95
C ASN A 140 13.49 9.30 -4.89
N ALA A 141 13.08 10.20 -5.79
CA ALA A 141 11.78 10.87 -5.77
C ALA A 141 11.51 11.73 -4.52
N PHE A 142 12.57 12.21 -3.89
CA PHE A 142 12.60 13.23 -2.84
C PHE A 142 13.95 13.98 -2.90
N ASN A 143 14.10 15.06 -2.13
CA ASN A 143 15.28 15.91 -2.12
C ASN A 143 16.48 15.27 -1.38
N GLY A 144 17.23 14.42 -2.07
CA GLY A 144 18.44 13.78 -1.52
C GLY A 144 19.48 14.80 -1.04
N TYR A 145 19.65 15.93 -1.76
CA TYR A 145 20.60 16.97 -1.37
C TYR A 145 20.25 17.62 -0.03
N VAL A 146 18.97 17.96 0.19
CA VAL A 146 18.52 18.46 1.50
C VAL A 146 18.72 17.41 2.59
N SER A 147 18.40 16.14 2.30
CA SER A 147 18.65 15.05 3.26
C SER A 147 20.12 14.96 3.66
N ASP A 148 21.05 15.07 2.72
CA ASP A 148 22.49 14.92 3.01
C ASP A 148 23.04 16.06 3.89
N LEU A 149 22.38 17.22 3.90
CA LEU A 149 22.73 18.36 4.77
C LEU A 149 22.12 18.26 6.18
N ILE A 150 21.11 17.41 6.36
CA ILE A 150 20.42 17.21 7.63
C ILE A 150 21.09 16.07 8.39
N SER A 151 21.37 16.29 9.68
CA SER A 151 21.97 15.26 10.54
C SER A 151 21.18 13.94 10.49
N ILE A 152 21.90 12.82 10.42
CA ILE A 152 21.29 11.48 10.60
C ILE A 152 20.81 11.25 12.04
N HIS A 153 21.27 12.07 12.98
CA HIS A 153 20.86 12.10 14.38
C HIS A 153 20.01 13.32 14.72
N ARG A 154 19.32 13.97 13.77
CA ARG A 154 18.54 15.18 14.10
C ARG A 154 17.50 14.92 15.19
N SER A 155 17.27 15.89 16.07
CA SER A 155 16.18 15.80 17.04
C SER A 155 14.82 16.06 16.36
N LEU A 156 13.75 15.58 17.01
CA LEU A 156 12.37 15.84 16.63
C LEU A 156 11.62 16.40 17.85
N PRO A 157 10.54 17.19 17.65
CA PRO A 157 9.68 17.57 18.76
C PRO A 157 9.04 16.33 19.38
N ASP A 158 8.72 16.39 20.68
CA ASP A 158 7.85 15.38 21.30
C ASP A 158 6.41 15.59 20.79
N VAL A 159 6.08 14.89 19.72
CA VAL A 159 4.79 14.99 19.01
C VAL A 159 3.65 14.31 19.75
N ARG A 160 3.95 13.52 20.79
CA ARG A 160 2.94 12.82 21.57
C ARG A 160 2.02 13.82 22.23
N ASP A 161 0.72 13.55 22.15
CA ASP A 161 -0.29 14.30 22.89
C ASP A 161 0.01 14.29 24.41
N PRO A 162 -0.33 15.36 25.16
CA PRO A 162 0.07 15.51 26.56
C PRO A 162 -0.30 14.34 27.48
N GLY A 163 -1.39 13.63 27.18
CA GLY A 163 -1.78 12.43 27.92
C GLY A 163 -0.92 11.21 27.61
N CYS A 164 -0.43 11.05 26.37
CA CYS A 164 0.44 9.95 25.98
C CYS A 164 1.77 9.94 26.77
N ARG A 165 2.30 11.14 27.09
CA ARG A 165 3.53 11.31 27.85
C ARG A 165 3.44 10.82 29.30
N LYS A 166 2.22 10.64 29.81
CA LYS A 166 1.93 10.20 31.18
C LYS A 166 1.57 8.72 31.24
N ILE A 167 1.50 8.03 30.10
CA ILE A 167 1.19 6.60 30.06
C ILE A 167 2.45 5.83 30.46
N GLU A 168 2.32 5.06 31.54
CA GLU A 168 3.32 4.07 31.91
C GLU A 168 2.95 2.74 31.25
N TYR A 169 3.69 2.39 30.20
CA TYR A 169 3.59 1.06 29.60
C TYR A 169 4.27 0.08 30.54
N LYS A 170 3.54 -0.97 30.94
CA LYS A 170 4.11 -2.03 31.79
C LYS A 170 5.25 -2.67 31.00
N ALA A 171 6.43 -2.82 31.63
CA ALA A 171 7.61 -3.42 31.02
C ALA A 171 7.21 -4.62 30.13
N PRO A 172 7.21 -4.44 28.79
CA PRO A 172 6.72 -5.47 27.90
C PRO A 172 7.53 -6.74 28.13
N ARG A 173 6.86 -7.88 28.31
CA ARG A 173 7.53 -9.18 28.48
C ARG A 173 8.18 -9.70 27.19
N VAL A 174 8.12 -8.91 26.13
CA VAL A 174 8.45 -9.29 24.77
C VAL A 174 9.40 -8.27 24.17
N THR A 175 10.31 -8.75 23.32
CA THR A 175 11.28 -7.93 22.61
C THR A 175 10.86 -7.71 21.16
N ALA A 176 11.26 -6.59 20.58
CA ALA A 176 10.96 -6.21 19.21
C ALA A 176 12.20 -6.32 18.31
N SER A 177 12.06 -6.96 17.16
CA SER A 177 13.03 -6.87 16.07
C SER A 177 12.44 -6.04 14.94
N VAL A 178 13.18 -5.02 14.51
CA VAL A 178 12.76 -4.12 13.43
C VAL A 178 13.25 -4.68 12.10
N VAL A 179 12.38 -4.75 11.10
CA VAL A 179 12.72 -5.19 9.73
C VAL A 179 12.55 -4.02 8.78
N MET A 180 13.63 -3.60 8.12
CA MET A 180 13.61 -2.54 7.10
C MET A 180 14.09 -3.09 5.77
N CYS A 181 13.19 -3.17 4.78
CA CYS A 181 13.56 -3.53 3.42
C CYS A 181 13.99 -2.28 2.66
N PHE A 182 15.06 -2.39 1.87
CA PHE A 182 15.54 -1.28 1.06
C PHE A 182 16.02 -1.78 -0.31
N HIS A 183 15.91 -0.92 -1.30
CA HIS A 183 16.53 -1.08 -2.62
C HIS A 183 16.96 0.31 -3.07
N ASN A 184 18.25 0.51 -3.35
CA ASN A 184 18.77 1.79 -3.87
C ASN A 184 18.34 3.02 -3.05
N GLU A 185 18.28 2.88 -1.73
CA GLU A 185 17.90 3.97 -0.84
C GLU A 185 19.05 4.98 -0.68
N ALA A 186 18.70 6.26 -0.53
CA ALA A 186 19.68 7.30 -0.23
C ALA A 186 20.39 7.01 1.12
N TRP A 187 21.71 7.13 1.15
CA TRP A 187 22.54 6.83 2.33
C TRP A 187 22.09 7.58 3.58
N SER A 188 21.91 8.91 3.48
CA SER A 188 21.50 9.76 4.61
C SER A 188 20.13 9.37 5.16
N VAL A 189 19.20 8.98 4.29
CA VAL A 189 17.83 8.61 4.67
C VAL A 189 17.78 7.22 5.32
N LEU A 190 18.46 6.23 4.74
CA LEU A 190 18.55 4.89 5.32
C LEU A 190 19.18 4.94 6.71
N LEU A 191 20.31 5.63 6.85
CA LEU A 191 20.99 5.73 8.15
C LEU A 191 20.21 6.57 9.15
N ARG A 192 19.52 7.65 8.73
CA ARG A 192 18.63 8.40 9.62
C ARG A 192 17.47 7.53 10.13
N SER A 193 16.95 6.64 9.29
CA SER A 193 15.93 5.67 9.70
C SER A 193 16.47 4.72 10.78
N VAL A 194 17.64 4.12 10.54
CA VAL A 194 18.32 3.22 11.49
C VAL A 194 18.61 3.93 12.81
N HIS A 195 19.23 5.10 12.76
CA HIS A 195 19.57 5.86 13.97
C HIS A 195 18.34 6.37 14.70
N SER A 196 17.29 6.80 14.01
CA SER A 196 16.04 7.20 14.70
C SER A 196 15.45 6.05 15.54
N VAL A 197 15.58 4.80 15.07
CA VAL A 197 15.15 3.62 15.81
C VAL A 197 16.09 3.31 16.97
N ILE A 198 17.40 3.36 16.77
CA ILE A 198 18.39 3.11 17.84
C ILE A 198 18.26 4.18 18.94
N ASP A 199 18.24 5.45 18.55
CA ASP A 199 18.31 6.61 19.44
C ASP A 199 17.03 6.79 20.27
N ARG A 200 15.86 6.32 19.78
CA ARG A 200 14.54 6.57 20.38
C ARG A 200 13.77 5.31 20.77
N SER A 201 14.46 4.17 20.87
CA SER A 201 13.87 2.93 21.39
C SER A 201 14.60 2.49 22.65
N SER A 202 13.85 2.01 23.65
CA SER A 202 14.45 1.41 24.85
C SER A 202 15.41 0.27 24.47
N PRO A 203 16.67 0.27 24.98
CA PRO A 203 17.64 -0.79 24.71
C PRO A 203 17.19 -2.19 25.12
N ASP A 204 16.29 -2.29 26.11
CA ASP A 204 15.73 -3.54 26.61
C ASP A 204 14.62 -4.09 25.70
N LEU A 205 13.93 -3.20 24.96
CA LEU A 205 12.88 -3.57 24.01
C LEU A 205 13.43 -3.88 22.62
N LEU A 206 14.37 -3.06 22.14
CA LEU A 206 14.94 -3.24 20.81
C LEU A 206 15.98 -4.36 20.80
N LYS A 207 15.58 -5.52 20.28
CA LYS A 207 16.42 -6.72 20.16
C LYS A 207 17.48 -6.54 19.08
N GLU A 208 17.04 -6.21 17.87
CA GLU A 208 17.88 -6.06 16.68
C GLU A 208 17.15 -5.28 15.58
N ILE A 209 17.90 -4.78 14.61
CA ILE A 209 17.40 -4.21 13.36
C ILE A 209 17.93 -5.08 12.21
N ILE A 210 17.04 -5.55 11.35
CA ILE A 210 17.34 -6.37 10.17
C ILE A 210 17.09 -5.53 8.93
N LEU A 211 18.17 -5.10 8.29
CA LEU A 211 18.14 -4.43 7.00
C LEU A 211 18.11 -5.49 5.90
N VAL A 212 17.10 -5.48 5.04
CA VAL A 212 16.99 -6.42 3.92
C VAL A 212 17.28 -5.68 2.62
N ASP A 213 18.45 -5.95 2.04
CA ASP A 213 18.84 -5.44 0.71
C ASP A 213 18.15 -6.25 -0.37
N ASP A 214 17.13 -5.67 -1.01
CA ASP A 214 16.44 -6.21 -2.16
C ASP A 214 17.25 -5.95 -3.44
N PHE A 215 18.48 -6.46 -3.48
CA PHE A 215 19.37 -6.42 -4.64
C PHE A 215 19.66 -5.01 -5.17
N SER A 216 20.08 -4.10 -4.28
CA SER A 216 20.56 -2.75 -4.66
C SER A 216 21.79 -2.83 -5.58
N ASP A 217 22.00 -1.82 -6.42
CA ASP A 217 23.18 -1.69 -7.29
C ASP A 217 24.06 -0.47 -6.94
N MET A 218 23.62 0.40 -6.03
CA MET A 218 24.40 1.55 -5.58
C MET A 218 25.56 1.14 -4.65
N GLU A 219 26.78 1.58 -4.97
CA GLU A 219 28.02 1.22 -4.27
C GLU A 219 28.00 1.53 -2.76
N HIS A 220 27.40 2.66 -2.35
CA HIS A 220 27.32 3.02 -0.93
C HIS A 220 26.51 2.01 -0.11
N LEU A 221 25.61 1.26 -0.74
CA LEU A 221 24.80 0.26 -0.05
C LEU A 221 25.50 -1.10 0.07
N LYS A 222 26.69 -1.29 -0.48
CA LYS A 222 27.43 -2.57 -0.43
C LYS A 222 28.39 -2.59 0.76
N LYS A 223 29.69 -2.76 0.49
CA LYS A 223 30.73 -2.82 1.51
C LYS A 223 30.71 -1.62 2.48
N PRO A 224 30.50 -0.36 2.04
CA PRO A 224 30.44 0.78 2.97
C PRO A 224 29.33 0.64 4.01
N LEU A 225 28.16 0.13 3.63
CA LEU A 225 27.07 -0.12 4.55
C LEU A 225 27.39 -1.29 5.50
N ASP A 226 27.98 -2.38 5.00
CA ASP A 226 28.40 -3.53 5.82
C ASP A 226 29.38 -3.08 6.92
N ASP A 227 30.40 -2.30 6.55
CA ASP A 227 31.41 -1.79 7.46
C ASP A 227 30.79 -0.82 8.49
N TYR A 228 29.82 0.02 8.07
CA TYR A 228 29.12 0.97 8.95
C TYR A 228 28.22 0.28 9.98
N VAL A 229 27.41 -0.68 9.58
CA VAL A 229 26.46 -1.31 10.53
C VAL A 229 27.15 -2.26 11.50
N LYS A 230 28.31 -2.83 11.10
CA LYS A 230 29.09 -3.76 11.94
C LYS A 230 29.46 -3.14 13.29
N VAL A 231 29.72 -1.83 13.33
CA VAL A 231 30.08 -1.13 14.58
C VAL A 231 28.88 -0.78 15.46
N LEU A 232 27.64 -0.86 14.94
CA LEU A 232 26.42 -0.54 15.71
C LEU A 232 25.97 -1.69 16.62
N GLY A 233 26.46 -2.92 16.41
CA GLY A 233 26.26 -4.09 17.28
C GLY A 233 24.86 -4.71 17.31
N LYS A 234 23.80 -3.94 16.98
CA LYS A 234 22.40 -4.40 16.94
C LYS A 234 21.80 -4.46 15.51
N VAL A 235 22.57 -4.10 14.50
CA VAL A 235 22.09 -3.98 13.10
C VAL A 235 22.71 -5.08 12.24
N PHE A 236 21.86 -5.84 11.55
CA PHE A 236 22.25 -6.95 10.69
C PHE A 236 21.70 -6.75 9.27
N ILE A 237 22.44 -7.23 8.26
CA ILE A 237 22.00 -7.11 6.87
C ILE A 237 21.72 -8.51 6.29
N VAL A 238 20.57 -8.64 5.65
CA VAL A 238 20.19 -9.78 4.80
C VAL A 238 20.28 -9.31 3.35
N ARG A 239 21.09 -9.98 2.52
CA ARG A 239 21.28 -9.64 1.11
C ARG A 239 20.52 -10.62 0.22
N GLN A 240 19.60 -10.12 -0.61
CA GLN A 240 18.97 -10.94 -1.65
C GLN A 240 19.91 -11.13 -2.84
N SER A 241 19.90 -12.32 -3.44
CA SER A 241 20.74 -12.65 -4.60
C SER A 241 20.18 -12.12 -5.93
N LYS A 242 18.90 -11.72 -5.94
CA LYS A 242 18.20 -11.10 -7.08
C LYS A 242 17.11 -10.17 -6.58
N ARG A 243 16.60 -9.30 -7.45
CA ARG A 243 15.49 -8.41 -7.12
C ARG A 243 14.20 -9.22 -6.94
N GLU A 244 13.72 -9.31 -5.70
CA GLU A 244 12.55 -10.09 -5.31
C GLU A 244 11.35 -9.20 -4.94
N GLY A 245 11.61 -7.92 -4.62
CA GLY A 245 10.58 -6.96 -4.27
C GLY A 245 10.29 -6.87 -2.77
N LEU A 246 9.44 -5.91 -2.38
CA LEU A 246 9.12 -5.63 -0.98
C LEU A 246 8.56 -6.85 -0.25
N ILE A 247 7.57 -7.53 -0.85
CA ILE A 247 6.83 -8.62 -0.20
C ILE A 247 7.77 -9.76 0.20
N ARG A 248 8.57 -10.25 -0.75
CA ARG A 248 9.53 -11.33 -0.52
C ARG A 248 10.73 -10.89 0.33
N SER A 249 11.11 -9.62 0.26
CA SER A 249 12.13 -9.07 1.17
C SER A 249 11.64 -9.03 2.62
N ARG A 250 10.37 -8.69 2.85
CA ARG A 250 9.77 -8.78 4.19
C ARG A 250 9.70 -10.21 4.71
N LEU A 251 9.42 -11.19 3.84
CA LEU A 251 9.48 -12.61 4.20
C LEU A 251 10.90 -13.04 4.60
N ALA A 252 11.92 -12.63 3.84
CA ALA A 252 13.32 -12.92 4.17
C ALA A 252 13.75 -12.26 5.49
N GLY A 253 13.33 -11.00 5.72
CA GLY A 253 13.57 -10.31 6.98
C GLY A 253 12.88 -11.00 8.16
N ALA A 254 11.60 -11.34 8.01
CA ALA A 254 10.82 -12.04 9.04
C ALA A 254 11.43 -13.39 9.41
N ALA A 255 11.97 -14.14 8.44
CA ALA A 255 12.66 -15.40 8.68
C ALA A 255 13.97 -15.25 9.47
N ALA A 256 14.57 -14.06 9.48
CA ALA A 256 15.80 -13.77 10.22
C ALA A 256 15.56 -13.17 11.63
N VAL A 257 14.32 -12.83 11.97
CA VAL A 257 13.95 -12.22 13.27
C VAL A 257 14.14 -13.19 14.43
N LYS A 258 14.74 -12.70 15.52
CA LYS A 258 14.88 -13.39 16.81
C LYS A 258 14.01 -12.83 17.92
N GLY A 259 13.48 -11.62 17.76
CA GLY A 259 12.53 -11.01 18.69
C GLY A 259 11.17 -11.71 18.70
N ASP A 260 10.37 -11.36 19.69
CA ASP A 260 9.01 -11.88 19.89
C ASP A 260 7.99 -11.16 19.00
N VAL A 261 8.24 -9.87 18.73
CA VAL A 261 7.44 -9.00 17.88
C VAL A 261 8.29 -8.56 16.69
N ILE A 262 7.74 -8.67 15.49
CA ILE A 262 8.29 -8.10 14.27
C ILE A 262 7.71 -6.70 14.10
N VAL A 263 8.56 -5.70 13.93
CA VAL A 263 8.15 -4.34 13.57
C VAL A 263 8.65 -4.04 12.17
N PHE A 264 7.77 -4.05 11.18
CA PHE A 264 8.11 -3.65 9.83
C PHE A 264 8.13 -2.13 9.74
N LEU A 265 9.20 -1.58 9.17
CA LEU A 265 9.35 -0.17 8.86
C LEU A 265 9.92 -0.02 7.45
N ASP A 266 9.55 1.06 6.76
CA ASP A 266 10.19 1.40 5.49
C ASP A 266 11.57 2.05 5.74
N SER A 267 12.43 2.07 4.73
CA SER A 267 13.83 2.56 4.82
C SER A 267 13.98 4.08 4.80
N HIS A 268 12.88 4.82 4.92
CA HIS A 268 12.81 6.28 4.82
C HIS A 268 11.80 6.84 5.82
N ILE A 269 12.08 6.54 7.09
CA ILE A 269 11.26 6.90 8.23
C ILE A 269 12.08 7.66 9.27
N GLU A 270 11.39 8.32 10.20
CA GLU A 270 11.99 8.78 11.45
C GLU A 270 11.06 8.44 12.61
N ALA A 271 11.49 7.52 13.46
CA ALA A 271 10.80 7.19 14.69
C ALA A 271 10.86 8.36 15.68
N THR A 272 9.79 8.59 16.44
CA THR A 272 9.71 9.65 17.46
C THR A 272 9.94 9.11 18.88
N GLU A 273 10.05 9.99 19.86
CA GLU A 273 10.22 9.58 21.26
C GLU A 273 9.03 8.74 21.75
N GLY A 274 9.31 7.57 22.34
CA GLY A 274 8.28 6.68 22.90
C GLY A 274 7.36 6.03 21.87
N TRP A 275 7.84 5.86 20.63
CA TRP A 275 7.07 5.28 19.54
C TRP A 275 6.87 3.76 19.69
N LEU A 276 7.78 3.04 20.34
CA LEU A 276 7.80 1.57 20.29
C LEU A 276 6.86 0.94 21.32
N GLU A 277 6.86 1.46 22.55
CA GLU A 277 6.08 0.95 23.68
C GLU A 277 4.56 0.85 23.36
N PRO A 278 3.92 1.88 22.75
CA PRO A 278 2.50 1.80 22.40
C PRO A 278 2.19 0.79 21.29
N LEU A 279 3.19 0.35 20.51
CA LEU A 279 3.03 -0.72 19.52
C LEU A 279 3.10 -2.11 20.18
N ILE A 280 3.98 -2.27 21.16
CA ILE A 280 4.29 -3.56 21.78
C ILE A 280 3.30 -3.91 22.90
N ASP A 281 2.82 -2.93 23.67
CA ASP A 281 1.92 -3.16 24.81
C ASP A 281 0.62 -3.90 24.42
N PRO A 282 -0.12 -3.51 23.35
CA PRO A 282 -1.33 -4.23 22.94
C PRO A 282 -1.05 -5.67 22.47
N ILE A 283 0.10 -5.90 21.82
CA ILE A 283 0.52 -7.23 21.34
C ILE A 283 0.89 -8.12 22.52
N SER A 284 1.52 -7.54 23.55
CA SER A 284 1.87 -8.24 24.79
C SER A 284 0.62 -8.68 25.55
N ALA A 285 -0.43 -7.85 25.55
CA ALA A 285 -1.71 -8.16 26.18
C ALA A 285 -2.50 -9.22 25.38
N ASN A 286 -2.49 -9.12 24.05
CA ASN A 286 -3.09 -10.11 23.17
C ASN A 286 -2.26 -10.27 21.89
N ARG A 287 -1.61 -11.44 21.76
CA ARG A 287 -0.68 -11.74 20.66
C ARG A 287 -1.30 -11.69 19.26
N THR A 288 -2.63 -11.79 19.14
CA THR A 288 -3.34 -11.73 17.85
C THR A 288 -3.69 -10.30 17.43
N THR A 289 -3.29 -9.31 18.24
CA THR A 289 -3.37 -7.90 17.90
C THR A 289 -2.22 -7.52 16.98
N VAL A 290 -2.53 -6.74 15.95
CA VAL A 290 -1.58 -6.12 15.02
C VAL A 290 -1.74 -4.62 15.17
N VAL A 291 -0.62 -3.92 15.33
CA VAL A 291 -0.64 -2.49 15.70
C VAL A 291 0.11 -1.66 14.68
N THR A 292 -0.50 -0.59 14.19
CA THR A 292 0.17 0.42 13.35
C THR A 292 0.45 1.69 14.16
N PRO A 293 1.55 2.40 13.90
CA PRO A 293 1.73 3.75 14.42
C PRO A 293 0.82 4.73 13.68
N VAL A 294 0.69 5.94 14.22
CA VAL A 294 0.34 7.12 13.44
C VAL A 294 1.51 7.42 12.50
N ILE A 295 1.21 7.46 11.20
CA ILE A 295 2.21 7.74 10.17
C ILE A 295 2.19 9.24 9.86
N ASP A 296 3.19 9.94 10.37
CA ASP A 296 3.36 11.38 10.15
C ASP A 296 4.07 11.65 8.82
N ILE A 297 3.94 12.87 8.29
CA ILE A 297 4.46 13.22 6.97
C ILE A 297 5.81 13.93 7.12
N ILE A 298 6.86 13.32 6.58
CA ILE A 298 8.12 14.01 6.29
C ILE A 298 8.04 14.56 4.87
N ASP A 299 8.09 15.88 4.74
CA ASP A 299 7.99 16.55 3.45
C ASP A 299 9.14 16.15 2.51
N ASP A 300 8.81 15.72 1.29
CA ASP A 300 9.75 15.16 0.31
C ASP A 300 10.77 16.19 -0.20
N SER A 301 10.55 17.47 0.04
CA SER A 301 11.35 18.56 -0.52
C SER A 301 12.19 19.29 0.53
N THR A 302 11.63 19.49 1.72
CA THR A 302 12.20 20.29 2.81
C THR A 302 12.50 19.47 4.07
N PHE A 303 12.10 18.21 4.12
CA PHE A 303 12.25 17.31 5.27
C PHE A 303 11.60 17.83 6.57
N LYS A 304 10.64 18.75 6.44
CA LYS A 304 9.80 19.18 7.56
C LYS A 304 9.00 17.99 8.08
N PHE A 305 9.03 17.78 9.39
CA PHE A 305 8.21 16.78 10.07
C PHE A 305 6.84 17.39 10.37
N ASN A 306 5.78 16.89 9.72
CA ASN A 306 4.41 17.33 9.92
C ASN A 306 3.62 16.24 10.65
N PHE A 307 3.06 16.60 11.81
CA PHE A 307 2.33 15.70 12.68
C PHE A 307 0.93 16.22 12.99
N GLY A 308 0.01 15.29 13.23
CA GLY A 308 -1.37 15.57 13.62
C GLY A 308 -1.63 15.24 15.10
N ALA A 309 -2.70 15.80 15.66
CA ALA A 309 -3.19 15.43 16.99
C ALA A 309 -4.01 14.13 16.94
N VAL A 310 -4.12 13.42 18.07
CA VAL A 310 -4.95 12.20 18.22
C VAL A 310 -6.38 12.41 17.69
N SER A 311 -6.95 13.59 17.91
CA SER A 311 -8.33 13.91 17.49
C SER A 311 -8.54 13.80 15.98
N SER A 312 -7.52 14.16 15.20
CA SER A 312 -7.47 14.14 13.74
C SER A 312 -7.02 12.80 13.13
N MET A 313 -6.83 11.76 13.95
CA MET A 313 -6.36 10.46 13.51
C MET A 313 -7.30 9.81 12.47
N SER A 314 -6.70 9.32 11.40
CA SER A 314 -7.34 8.54 10.34
C SER A 314 -7.10 7.05 10.55
N VAL A 315 -8.02 6.25 10.03
CA VAL A 315 -7.91 4.79 9.92
C VAL A 315 -7.86 4.39 8.45
N GLY A 316 -7.36 3.18 8.19
CA GLY A 316 -7.27 2.64 6.84
C GLY A 316 -8.60 2.09 6.34
N GLY A 317 -8.92 2.36 5.07
CA GLY A 317 -9.96 1.70 4.31
C GLY A 317 -9.45 1.28 2.93
N PHE A 318 -10.39 1.05 2.01
CA PHE A 318 -10.07 0.70 0.63
C PHE A 318 -11.24 1.02 -0.31
N ASP A 319 -10.94 1.22 -1.60
CA ASP A 319 -11.94 1.32 -2.65
C ASP A 319 -12.18 -0.03 -3.36
N TRP A 320 -13.16 -0.11 -4.27
CA TRP A 320 -13.41 -1.36 -5.01
C TRP A 320 -12.37 -1.64 -6.12
N ASN A 321 -11.41 -0.74 -6.33
CA ASN A 321 -10.21 -1.02 -7.11
C ASN A 321 -9.09 -1.67 -6.25
N LEU A 322 -9.39 -2.00 -4.99
CA LEU A 322 -8.44 -2.55 -4.01
C LEU A 322 -7.23 -1.63 -3.80
N GLN A 323 -7.46 -0.32 -3.85
CA GLN A 323 -6.50 0.68 -3.45
C GLN A 323 -6.75 1.11 -2.01
N PHE A 324 -5.67 1.32 -1.27
CA PHE A 324 -5.73 1.79 0.10
C PHE A 324 -6.13 3.27 0.14
N THR A 325 -6.99 3.61 1.10
CA THR A 325 -7.49 4.97 1.33
C THR A 325 -7.47 5.28 2.83
N TRP A 326 -7.32 6.56 3.16
CA TRP A 326 -7.45 7.05 4.54
C TRP A 326 -8.85 7.58 4.77
N HIS A 327 -9.45 7.22 5.91
CA HIS A 327 -10.75 7.73 6.34
C HIS A 327 -10.68 8.25 7.76
N GLY A 328 -11.51 9.25 8.08
CA GLY A 328 -11.69 9.67 9.46
C GLY A 328 -12.19 8.50 10.31
N ALA A 329 -11.64 8.35 11.52
CA ALA A 329 -12.05 7.27 12.40
C ALA A 329 -13.57 7.29 12.69
N PRO A 330 -14.31 6.19 12.44
CA PRO A 330 -15.75 6.13 12.65
C PRO A 330 -16.16 6.39 14.10
N GLU A 331 -17.29 7.07 14.29
CA GLU A 331 -17.80 7.41 15.63
C GLU A 331 -18.06 6.16 16.49
N ARG A 332 -18.46 5.05 15.84
CA ARG A 332 -18.63 3.74 16.47
C ARG A 332 -17.34 3.28 17.17
N ASP A 333 -16.20 3.40 16.50
CA ASP A 333 -14.91 2.97 17.04
C ASP A 333 -14.35 3.99 18.04
N ARG A 334 -14.65 5.29 17.86
CA ARG A 334 -14.35 6.31 18.87
C ARG A 334 -15.06 6.02 20.20
N LYS A 335 -16.37 5.71 20.16
CA LYS A 335 -17.20 5.41 21.35
C LYS A 335 -16.88 4.07 22.03
N ARG A 336 -16.27 3.12 21.31
CA ARG A 336 -15.84 1.83 21.88
C ARG A 336 -14.68 1.98 22.88
N ARG A 337 -13.88 3.03 22.73
CA ARG A 337 -12.74 3.31 23.59
C ARG A 337 -13.20 4.00 24.87
N LYS A 338 -12.58 3.64 25.99
CA LYS A 338 -12.82 4.33 27.27
C LYS A 338 -12.08 5.67 27.32
N HIS A 339 -10.97 5.77 26.59
CA HIS A 339 -10.13 6.96 26.52
C HIS A 339 -9.65 7.19 25.08
N GLU A 340 -9.49 8.44 24.67
CA GLU A 340 -9.08 8.80 23.30
C GLU A 340 -7.68 8.33 22.90
N LEU A 341 -6.87 7.97 23.89
CA LEU A 341 -5.49 7.49 23.73
C LEU A 341 -5.39 5.97 23.62
N GLU A 342 -6.49 5.23 23.81
CA GLU A 342 -6.50 3.79 23.55
C GLU A 342 -6.37 3.53 22.04
N PRO A 343 -5.71 2.43 21.62
CA PRO A 343 -5.63 2.05 20.21
C PRO A 343 -7.01 1.99 19.55
N ILE A 344 -7.12 2.53 18.34
CA ILE A 344 -8.37 2.55 17.57
C ILE A 344 -8.40 1.43 16.54
N ARG A 345 -9.55 0.78 16.35
CA ARG A 345 -9.69 -0.24 15.31
C ARG A 345 -9.54 0.38 13.92
N SER A 346 -8.77 -0.29 13.07
CA SER A 346 -8.58 0.09 11.67
C SER A 346 -9.01 -1.05 10.75
N PRO A 347 -9.94 -0.84 9.80
CA PRO A 347 -10.33 -1.86 8.82
C PRO A 347 -9.15 -2.42 8.03
N THR A 348 -8.29 -1.53 7.54
CA THR A 348 -7.09 -1.86 6.79
C THR A 348 -5.88 -1.09 7.31
N MET A 349 -4.70 -1.37 6.79
CA MET A 349 -3.49 -0.57 7.04
C MET A 349 -2.79 -0.20 5.74
N ALA A 350 -2.00 0.88 5.78
CA ALA A 350 -1.13 1.25 4.67
C ALA A 350 -0.10 0.14 4.38
N GLY A 351 0.30 -0.60 5.41
CA GLY A 351 1.18 -1.77 5.31
C GLY A 351 2.67 -1.45 5.38
N GLY A 352 3.10 -0.20 5.18
CA GLY A 352 4.50 0.22 5.35
C GLY A 352 5.04 -0.04 6.76
N LEU A 353 4.30 0.41 7.77
CA LEU A 353 4.74 0.45 9.16
C LEU A 353 3.72 -0.27 10.06
N PHE A 354 4.12 -1.38 10.71
CA PHE A 354 3.28 -2.09 11.67
C PHE A 354 4.08 -3.07 12.54
N ALA A 355 3.53 -3.41 13.70
CA ALA A 355 4.04 -4.40 14.63
C ALA A 355 3.10 -5.62 14.71
N ILE A 356 3.67 -6.82 14.73
CA ILE A 356 2.95 -8.08 14.82
C ILE A 356 3.76 -9.12 15.61
N SER A 357 3.10 -9.95 16.43
CA SER A 357 3.76 -11.11 17.04
C SER A 357 4.36 -12.01 15.95
N ARG A 358 5.63 -12.40 16.09
CA ARG A 358 6.31 -13.29 15.12
C ARG A 358 5.57 -14.60 14.92
N ILE A 359 5.17 -15.24 16.02
CA ILE A 359 4.41 -16.50 15.99
C ILE A 359 3.06 -16.29 15.30
N TYR A 360 2.36 -15.19 15.59
CA TYR A 360 1.09 -14.91 14.95
C TYR A 360 1.23 -14.65 13.44
N PHE A 361 2.30 -13.96 13.02
CA PHE A 361 2.60 -13.75 11.61
C PHE A 361 2.82 -15.08 10.86
N GLU A 362 3.52 -16.04 11.49
CA GLU A 362 3.71 -17.40 10.96
C GLU A 362 2.39 -18.19 10.90
N GLU A 363 1.56 -18.14 11.95
CA GLU A 363 0.25 -18.79 12.01
C GLU A 363 -0.72 -18.27 10.94
N LEU A 364 -0.65 -16.97 10.63
CA LEU A 364 -1.39 -16.36 9.52
C LEU A 364 -0.85 -16.78 8.14
N GLY A 365 0.19 -17.63 8.06
CA GLY A 365 0.80 -18.06 6.82
C GLY A 365 1.60 -16.95 6.11
N THR A 366 2.14 -16.02 6.90
CA THR A 366 2.97 -14.87 6.50
C THR A 366 2.34 -14.04 5.38
N TYR A 367 3.10 -13.58 4.38
CA TYR A 367 2.55 -12.96 3.17
C TYR A 367 2.30 -14.01 2.08
N ASP A 368 1.41 -13.71 1.13
CA ASP A 368 1.27 -14.51 -0.09
C ASP A 368 2.53 -14.37 -0.96
N ALA A 369 3.40 -15.38 -0.93
CA ALA A 369 4.62 -15.43 -1.74
C ALA A 369 4.38 -15.42 -3.26
N GLY A 370 3.15 -15.69 -3.71
CA GLY A 370 2.74 -15.59 -5.11
C GLY A 370 2.49 -14.16 -5.58
N MET A 371 2.45 -13.18 -4.67
CA MET A 371 2.47 -11.76 -5.01
C MET A 371 3.87 -11.32 -5.43
N ASP A 372 3.92 -10.43 -6.42
CA ASP A 372 5.18 -9.89 -6.93
C ASP A 372 5.37 -8.45 -6.47
N ILE A 373 6.61 -8.07 -6.19
CA ILE A 373 7.07 -6.71 -5.91
C ILE A 373 6.33 -5.99 -4.77
N TRP A 374 5.19 -5.39 -5.08
CA TRP A 374 4.47 -4.47 -4.22
C TRP A 374 3.02 -4.30 -4.70
N GLY A 375 2.11 -4.05 -3.76
CA GLY A 375 0.73 -3.68 -4.01
C GLY A 375 -0.23 -4.79 -3.61
N GLY A 376 -1.26 -4.43 -2.83
CA GLY A 376 -2.33 -5.33 -2.40
C GLY A 376 -2.00 -6.16 -1.15
N GLU A 377 -0.72 -6.35 -0.81
CA GLU A 377 -0.30 -7.15 0.35
C GLU A 377 -0.82 -6.58 1.67
N ASN A 378 -0.94 -5.26 1.75
CA ASN A 378 -1.43 -4.55 2.92
C ASN A 378 -2.93 -4.82 3.16
N LEU A 379 -3.74 -4.85 2.09
CA LEU A 379 -5.16 -5.21 2.17
C LEU A 379 -5.34 -6.70 2.44
N GLU A 380 -4.56 -7.55 1.77
CA GLU A 380 -4.57 -9.01 1.93
C GLU A 380 -4.38 -9.42 3.40
N ILE A 381 -3.32 -8.93 4.03
CA ILE A 381 -3.05 -9.25 5.43
C ILE A 381 -4.06 -8.59 6.36
N SER A 382 -4.59 -7.41 6.03
CA SER A 382 -5.64 -6.75 6.84
C SER A 382 -6.92 -7.59 6.90
N PHE A 383 -7.38 -8.07 5.74
CA PHE A 383 -8.54 -8.97 5.64
C PHE A 383 -8.27 -10.25 6.41
N ARG A 384 -7.10 -10.86 6.23
CA ARG A 384 -6.71 -12.07 6.95
C ARG A 384 -6.71 -11.87 8.47
N ILE A 385 -6.10 -10.80 8.98
CA ILE A 385 -6.04 -10.51 10.42
C ILE A 385 -7.46 -10.48 10.99
N TRP A 386 -8.36 -9.71 10.39
CA TRP A 386 -9.72 -9.57 10.89
C TRP A 386 -10.54 -10.84 10.73
N MET A 387 -10.56 -11.42 9.54
CA MET A 387 -11.41 -12.55 9.21
C MET A 387 -10.97 -13.82 9.93
N CYS A 388 -9.69 -13.95 10.30
CA CYS A 388 -9.14 -15.13 10.96
C CYS A 388 -8.94 -14.97 12.48
N GLY A 389 -9.64 -14.01 13.12
CA GLY A 389 -9.76 -13.91 14.58
C GLY A 389 -8.77 -12.98 15.29
N GLY A 390 -7.96 -12.23 14.55
CA GLY A 390 -7.12 -11.17 15.08
C GLY A 390 -7.80 -9.81 15.15
N THR A 391 -7.02 -8.78 15.46
CA THR A 391 -7.49 -7.40 15.54
C THR A 391 -6.42 -6.48 14.99
N LEU A 392 -6.80 -5.52 14.14
CA LEU A 392 -5.91 -4.49 13.63
C LEU A 392 -6.26 -3.14 14.27
N VAL A 393 -5.28 -2.50 14.90
CA VAL A 393 -5.46 -1.22 15.58
C VAL A 393 -4.36 -0.21 15.24
N THR A 394 -4.68 1.07 15.28
CA THR A 394 -3.71 2.17 15.23
C THR A 394 -3.47 2.68 16.65
N ALA A 395 -2.22 2.71 17.10
CA ALA A 395 -1.84 3.25 18.40
C ALA A 395 -1.62 4.77 18.31
N PRO A 396 -2.51 5.60 18.90
CA PRO A 396 -2.44 7.04 18.72
C PRO A 396 -1.24 7.70 19.42
N CYS A 397 -0.60 7.01 20.37
CA CYS A 397 0.59 7.50 21.06
C CYS A 397 1.91 7.11 20.38
N SER A 398 1.86 6.28 19.34
CA SER A 398 3.05 5.88 18.57
C SER A 398 3.10 6.67 17.28
N HIS A 399 4.13 7.49 17.11
CA HIS A 399 4.31 8.32 15.92
C HIS A 399 5.60 7.94 15.19
N VAL A 400 5.49 7.73 13.88
CA VAL A 400 6.64 7.50 13.00
C VAL A 400 6.44 8.34 11.74
N GLY A 401 7.38 9.25 11.47
CA GLY A 401 7.39 10.02 10.24
C GLY A 401 7.80 9.17 9.05
N HIS A 402 7.20 9.41 7.90
CA HIS A 402 7.48 8.71 6.65
C HIS A 402 7.61 9.71 5.49
N ILE A 403 8.59 9.51 4.61
CA ILE A 403 8.75 10.34 3.40
C ILE A 403 7.78 9.85 2.32
N PHE A 404 6.68 10.58 2.13
CA PHE A 404 5.70 10.27 1.08
C PHE A 404 6.19 10.77 -0.29
N ARG A 405 6.52 9.83 -1.17
CA ARG A 405 7.00 10.12 -2.53
C ARG A 405 5.83 10.32 -3.49
N LYS A 406 5.97 11.28 -4.42
CA LYS A 406 4.97 11.52 -5.49
C LYS A 406 5.02 10.48 -6.61
N ARG A 407 6.11 9.73 -6.72
CA ARG A 407 6.30 8.65 -7.68
C ARG A 407 7.17 7.55 -7.09
N SER A 408 7.01 6.32 -7.57
CA SER A 408 7.97 5.25 -7.30
C SER A 408 9.28 5.52 -8.08
N PRO A 409 10.45 5.51 -7.42
CA PRO A 409 11.73 5.62 -8.12
C PRO A 409 12.25 4.30 -8.69
N TYR A 410 11.56 3.18 -8.42
CA TYR A 410 12.03 1.85 -8.76
C TYR A 410 11.63 1.42 -10.17
N LYS A 411 12.52 0.66 -10.82
CA LYS A 411 12.23 0.03 -12.11
C LYS A 411 11.21 -1.09 -11.91
N TRP A 412 10.09 -1.00 -12.60
CA TRP A 412 9.05 -2.03 -12.62
C TRP A 412 9.39 -3.13 -13.64
N LEU A 413 8.85 -4.33 -13.43
CA LEU A 413 8.93 -5.41 -14.41
C LEU A 413 8.20 -4.98 -15.69
N THR A 414 8.86 -5.13 -16.84
CA THR A 414 8.27 -4.81 -18.14
C THR A 414 7.26 -5.87 -18.56
N GLY A 415 6.07 -5.45 -19.03
CA GLY A 415 5.07 -6.35 -19.62
C GLY A 415 4.10 -7.02 -18.64
N VAL A 416 4.21 -6.77 -17.33
CA VAL A 416 3.30 -7.32 -16.31
C VAL A 416 2.71 -6.19 -15.48
N ASN A 417 1.38 -6.13 -15.39
CA ASN A 417 0.72 -5.26 -14.42
C ASN A 417 0.71 -5.97 -13.06
N VAL A 418 1.79 -5.78 -12.31
CA VAL A 418 2.04 -6.43 -11.00
C VAL A 418 0.92 -6.12 -10.00
N VAL A 419 0.47 -4.86 -9.94
CA VAL A 419 -0.58 -4.43 -9.02
C VAL A 419 -1.91 -5.11 -9.35
N LYS A 420 -2.29 -5.20 -10.64
CA LYS A 420 -3.48 -5.96 -11.10
C LYS A 420 -3.38 -7.43 -10.72
N LYS A 421 -2.24 -8.08 -10.97
CA LYS A 421 -2.03 -9.48 -10.61
C LYS A 421 -2.26 -9.69 -9.10
N ASN A 422 -1.60 -8.89 -8.26
CA ASN A 422 -1.70 -9.04 -6.81
C ASN A 422 -3.12 -8.76 -6.31
N SER A 423 -3.78 -7.70 -6.80
CA SER A 423 -5.14 -7.35 -6.38
C SER A 423 -6.16 -8.43 -6.74
N ILE A 424 -6.00 -9.11 -7.88
CA ILE A 424 -6.85 -10.24 -8.27
C ILE A 424 -6.62 -11.44 -7.35
N ARG A 425 -5.38 -11.72 -6.93
CA ARG A 425 -5.11 -12.76 -5.91
C ARG A 425 -5.81 -12.46 -4.60
N VAL A 426 -5.81 -11.19 -4.14
CA VAL A 426 -6.58 -10.77 -2.96
C VAL A 426 -8.07 -11.02 -3.18
N ALA A 427 -8.61 -10.56 -4.31
CA ALA A 427 -10.02 -10.72 -4.67
C ALA A 427 -10.47 -12.18 -4.69
N GLU A 428 -9.66 -13.06 -5.28
CA GLU A 428 -9.95 -14.49 -5.39
C GLU A 428 -9.98 -15.22 -4.04
N VAL A 429 -9.15 -14.79 -3.09
CA VAL A 429 -9.02 -15.48 -1.79
C VAL A 429 -9.93 -14.90 -0.74
N TRP A 430 -10.16 -13.58 -0.73
CA TRP A 430 -10.71 -12.88 0.43
C TRP A 430 -12.04 -12.17 0.20
N LEU A 431 -12.43 -11.84 -1.04
CA LEU A 431 -13.60 -10.99 -1.30
C LEU A 431 -14.92 -11.76 -1.50
N ASP A 432 -14.92 -13.09 -1.49
CA ASP A 432 -16.11 -13.93 -1.71
C ASP A 432 -16.93 -13.47 -2.94
N GLU A 433 -18.25 -13.30 -2.82
CA GLU A 433 -19.13 -12.82 -3.89
C GLU A 433 -18.90 -11.34 -4.29
N TYR A 434 -18.21 -10.56 -3.45
CA TYR A 434 -17.96 -9.13 -3.66
C TYR A 434 -16.83 -8.86 -4.66
N LYS A 435 -16.05 -9.89 -5.01
CA LYS A 435 -14.97 -9.78 -6.00
C LYS A 435 -15.44 -9.30 -7.38
N LYS A 436 -16.72 -9.48 -7.71
CA LYS A 436 -17.35 -8.97 -8.93
C LYS A 436 -17.17 -7.46 -9.12
N PHE A 437 -17.24 -6.67 -8.04
CA PHE A 437 -17.08 -5.21 -8.09
C PHE A 437 -15.65 -4.81 -8.47
N HIS A 438 -14.66 -5.62 -8.06
CA HIS A 438 -13.28 -5.45 -8.49
C HIS A 438 -13.09 -5.90 -9.94
N TYR A 439 -13.71 -7.00 -10.35
CA TYR A 439 -13.59 -7.53 -11.73
C TYR A 439 -14.19 -6.59 -12.78
N GLU A 440 -15.26 -5.88 -12.44
CA GLU A 440 -15.85 -4.85 -13.28
C GLU A 440 -14.85 -3.74 -13.64
N ARG A 441 -13.84 -3.46 -12.78
CA ARG A 441 -12.77 -2.49 -13.08
C ARG A 441 -11.88 -2.91 -14.23
N PHE A 442 -11.84 -4.21 -14.52
CA PHE A 442 -11.07 -4.79 -15.62
C PHE A 442 -11.96 -5.38 -16.71
N ASN A 443 -13.26 -5.06 -16.74
CA ASN A 443 -14.22 -5.68 -17.65
C ASN A 443 -14.16 -7.22 -17.62
N TYR A 444 -13.92 -7.79 -16.43
CA TYR A 444 -13.73 -9.22 -16.20
C TYR A 444 -12.52 -9.86 -16.92
N ASP A 445 -11.65 -9.08 -17.56
CA ASP A 445 -10.33 -9.54 -18.00
C ASP A 445 -9.38 -9.58 -16.80
N LEU A 446 -9.24 -10.75 -16.19
CA LEU A 446 -8.39 -10.94 -15.01
C LEU A 446 -6.92 -11.12 -15.38
N GLY A 447 -6.60 -11.60 -16.58
CA GLY A 447 -5.26 -12.05 -16.94
C GLY A 447 -4.73 -13.18 -16.04
N GLU A 448 -3.43 -13.44 -16.15
CA GLU A 448 -2.75 -14.48 -15.38
C GLU A 448 -2.35 -13.97 -13.99
N TYR A 449 -2.98 -14.52 -12.94
CA TYR A 449 -2.68 -14.19 -11.54
C TYR A 449 -2.06 -15.35 -10.74
N GLY A 450 -1.89 -16.51 -11.36
CA GLY A 450 -1.28 -17.71 -10.78
C GLY A 450 -2.18 -18.47 -9.78
N ASP A 451 -1.68 -19.59 -9.27
CA ASP A 451 -2.43 -20.43 -8.33
C ASP A 451 -2.60 -19.75 -6.95
N VAL A 452 -3.82 -19.86 -6.41
CA VAL A 452 -4.20 -19.35 -5.08
C VAL A 452 -4.75 -20.47 -4.17
N SER A 453 -4.66 -21.73 -4.59
CA SER A 453 -5.23 -22.88 -3.88
C SER A 453 -4.68 -23.02 -2.46
N SER A 454 -3.37 -22.80 -2.27
CA SER A 454 -2.75 -22.82 -0.94
C SER A 454 -3.30 -21.75 0.00
N ARG A 455 -3.59 -20.56 -0.52
CA ARG A 455 -4.16 -19.44 0.24
C ARG A 455 -5.63 -19.69 0.60
N LYS A 456 -6.42 -20.25 -0.33
CA LYS A 456 -7.80 -20.69 -0.08
C LYS A 456 -7.85 -21.80 0.97
N LEU A 457 -6.93 -22.76 0.93
CA LEU A 457 -6.81 -23.83 1.92
C LEU A 457 -6.44 -23.27 3.30
N LEU A 458 -5.48 -22.35 3.37
CA LEU A 458 -5.11 -21.66 4.61
C LEU A 458 -6.32 -20.96 5.24
N ARG A 459 -7.08 -20.18 4.44
CA ARG A 459 -8.30 -19.51 4.90
C ARG A 459 -9.32 -20.50 5.49
N LYS A 460 -9.49 -21.67 4.86
CA LYS A 460 -10.36 -22.73 5.36
C LYS A 460 -9.84 -23.33 6.68
N ASN A 461 -8.54 -23.62 6.76
CA ASN A 461 -7.93 -24.24 7.94
C ASN A 461 -7.96 -23.33 9.17
N LEU A 462 -7.78 -22.03 8.98
CA LEU A 462 -7.90 -21.01 10.02
C LEU A 462 -9.36 -20.68 10.39
N GLN A 463 -10.34 -21.32 9.72
CA GLN A 463 -11.77 -21.11 9.95
C GLN A 463 -12.19 -19.64 9.85
N CYS A 464 -11.60 -18.93 8.89
CA CYS A 464 -11.83 -17.49 8.76
C CYS A 464 -13.29 -17.18 8.39
N LYS A 465 -13.77 -16.04 8.87
CA LYS A 465 -15.09 -15.48 8.56
C LYS A 465 -15.21 -15.09 7.07
N SER A 466 -16.43 -14.79 6.64
CA SER A 466 -16.72 -14.31 5.29
C SER A 466 -16.37 -12.83 5.13
N PHE A 467 -16.21 -12.38 3.89
CA PHE A 467 -16.02 -10.98 3.57
C PHE A 467 -17.26 -10.15 3.92
N LYS A 468 -18.45 -10.74 3.80
CA LYS A 468 -19.69 -10.15 4.31
C LYS A 468 -19.59 -9.81 5.79
N TRP A 469 -19.07 -10.72 6.61
CA TRP A 469 -18.84 -10.46 8.05
C TRP A 469 -17.83 -9.32 8.26
N PHE A 470 -16.78 -9.25 7.45
CA PHE A 470 -15.82 -8.15 7.50
C PHE A 470 -16.51 -6.81 7.22
N LEU A 471 -17.31 -6.72 6.15
CA LEU A 471 -18.06 -5.51 5.82
C LEU A 471 -19.09 -5.14 6.89
N THR A 472 -19.75 -6.10 7.55
CA THR A 472 -20.76 -5.75 8.56
C THR A 472 -20.16 -5.40 9.93
N GLU A 473 -19.16 -6.15 10.38
CA GLU A 473 -18.64 -6.04 11.75
C GLU A 473 -17.39 -5.15 11.87
N VAL A 474 -16.55 -5.15 10.83
CA VAL A 474 -15.29 -4.42 10.82
C VAL A 474 -15.46 -3.09 10.10
N TYR A 475 -16.05 -3.08 8.90
CA TYR A 475 -16.09 -1.88 8.06
C TYR A 475 -17.45 -1.58 7.40
N PRO A 476 -18.51 -1.34 8.19
CA PRO A 476 -19.86 -1.04 7.68
C PRO A 476 -19.97 0.31 7.02
N GLU A 477 -18.98 1.18 7.19
CA GLU A 477 -18.90 2.47 6.49
C GLU A 477 -18.49 2.30 5.01
N GLN A 478 -18.02 1.11 4.60
CA GLN A 478 -17.72 0.83 3.21
C GLN A 478 -19.01 0.77 2.39
N PHE A 479 -19.15 1.69 1.45
CA PHE A 479 -20.26 1.65 0.51
C PHE A 479 -20.14 0.45 -0.43
N ILE A 480 -21.19 -0.37 -0.48
CA ILE A 480 -21.27 -1.54 -1.35
C ILE A 480 -22.12 -1.17 -2.57
N PRO A 481 -21.62 -1.31 -3.82
CA PRO A 481 -22.34 -0.89 -5.02
C PRO A 481 -23.72 -1.52 -5.19
N SER A 482 -23.95 -2.72 -4.64
CA SER A 482 -25.28 -3.36 -4.64
C SER A 482 -26.33 -2.63 -3.83
N ASP A 483 -25.92 -1.77 -2.89
CA ASP A 483 -26.80 -1.07 -1.97
C ASP A 483 -27.15 0.33 -2.52
N ALA A 484 -26.73 0.63 -3.75
CA ALA A 484 -27.07 1.86 -4.45
C ALA A 484 -28.58 1.93 -4.73
N VAL A 485 -29.21 3.05 -4.38
CA VAL A 485 -30.62 3.34 -4.70
C VAL A 485 -30.79 3.54 -6.21
N ALA A 486 -29.77 4.07 -6.87
CA ALA A 486 -29.70 4.21 -8.31
C ALA A 486 -28.24 4.14 -8.76
N SER A 487 -28.00 3.64 -9.97
CA SER A 487 -26.68 3.67 -10.62
C SER A 487 -26.82 4.01 -12.09
N GLY A 488 -25.89 4.81 -12.62
CA GLY A 488 -25.83 5.11 -14.04
C GLY A 488 -25.27 6.49 -14.32
N GLU A 489 -25.57 6.99 -15.51
CA GLU A 489 -25.23 8.35 -15.91
C GLU A 489 -26.25 9.36 -15.38
N ILE A 490 -25.76 10.55 -15.02
CA ILE A 490 -26.61 11.67 -14.64
C ILE A 490 -26.82 12.55 -15.88
N ARG A 491 -27.91 12.31 -16.60
CA ARG A 491 -28.24 12.96 -17.87
C ARG A 491 -29.01 14.26 -17.66
N ASN A 492 -28.52 15.34 -18.28
CA ASN A 492 -29.29 16.58 -18.39
C ASN A 492 -30.40 16.40 -19.44
N VAL A 493 -31.65 16.55 -19.00
CA VAL A 493 -32.84 16.29 -19.82
C VAL A 493 -33.03 17.26 -21.00
N LEU A 494 -32.41 18.44 -20.95
CA LEU A 494 -32.56 19.47 -22.00
C LEU A 494 -31.38 19.50 -22.97
N ALA A 495 -30.17 19.23 -22.49
CA ALA A 495 -28.94 19.51 -23.22
C ALA A 495 -28.25 18.26 -23.79
N GLY A 496 -28.66 17.05 -23.40
CA GLY A 496 -28.04 15.79 -23.88
C GLY A 496 -26.61 15.55 -23.38
N PHE A 497 -26.16 16.33 -22.39
CA PHE A 497 -24.89 16.15 -21.69
C PHE A 497 -25.08 15.32 -20.42
N CYS A 498 -24.04 14.59 -20.04
CA CYS A 498 -23.92 13.84 -18.81
C CYS A 498 -22.98 14.57 -17.85
N VAL A 499 -23.23 14.43 -16.54
CA VAL A 499 -22.22 14.78 -15.54
C VAL A 499 -21.01 13.88 -15.73
N ASP A 500 -19.85 14.50 -15.81
CA ASP A 500 -18.56 13.86 -16.02
C ASP A 500 -17.59 14.38 -14.96
N GLY A 501 -17.02 13.45 -14.18
CA GLY A 501 -16.16 13.76 -13.05
C GLY A 501 -14.95 12.84 -12.99
N GLY A 502 -13.81 13.38 -12.57
CA GLY A 502 -12.60 12.58 -12.41
C GLY A 502 -12.82 11.46 -11.39
N THR A 503 -12.34 10.27 -11.72
CA THR A 503 -12.51 9.06 -10.91
C THR A 503 -11.32 8.76 -10.02
N ASN A 504 -10.24 9.54 -10.14
CA ASN A 504 -9.02 9.33 -9.38
C ASN A 504 -8.97 10.31 -8.21
N HIS A 505 -8.30 9.91 -7.12
CA HIS A 505 -8.13 10.79 -5.96
C HIS A 505 -7.44 12.13 -6.33
N HIS A 506 -6.56 12.15 -7.34
CA HIS A 506 -5.93 13.38 -7.85
C HIS A 506 -6.91 14.38 -8.50
N ASP A 507 -8.12 13.94 -8.80
CA ASP A 507 -9.19 14.77 -9.31
C ASP A 507 -10.14 15.27 -8.21
N HIS A 508 -9.89 14.90 -6.95
CA HIS A 508 -10.59 15.52 -5.83
C HIS A 508 -10.30 17.03 -5.81
N HIS A 509 -11.29 17.79 -5.36
CA HIS A 509 -11.38 19.25 -5.43
C HIS A 509 -11.52 19.85 -6.84
N LYS A 510 -11.58 19.05 -7.90
CA LYS A 510 -11.86 19.56 -9.25
C LYS A 510 -13.36 19.60 -9.52
N PRO A 511 -13.85 20.60 -10.27
CA PRO A 511 -15.25 20.68 -10.66
C PRO A 511 -15.63 19.54 -11.59
N VAL A 512 -16.87 19.07 -11.48
CA VAL A 512 -17.48 18.24 -12.52
C VAL A 512 -17.90 19.08 -13.71
N ILE A 513 -17.96 18.46 -14.89
CA ILE A 513 -18.33 19.13 -16.14
C ILE A 513 -19.52 18.43 -16.81
N GLY A 514 -20.15 19.12 -17.76
CA GLY A 514 -21.07 18.48 -18.70
C GLY A 514 -20.29 17.97 -19.93
N TYR A 515 -20.37 16.68 -20.23
CA TYR A 515 -19.74 16.05 -21.38
C TYR A 515 -20.74 15.20 -22.18
N PRO A 516 -20.60 15.02 -23.51
CA PRO A 516 -21.49 14.13 -24.25
C PRO A 516 -21.61 12.76 -23.59
N CYS A 517 -22.85 12.28 -23.44
CA CYS A 517 -23.12 10.99 -22.83
C CYS A 517 -22.55 9.86 -23.72
N HIS A 518 -21.73 8.98 -23.15
CA HIS A 518 -21.05 7.93 -23.94
C HIS A 518 -21.43 6.49 -23.58
N SER A 519 -22.10 6.26 -22.45
CA SER A 519 -22.56 4.93 -21.99
C SER A 519 -21.44 3.90 -21.84
N GLN A 520 -20.22 4.38 -21.56
CA GLN A 520 -19.03 3.54 -21.34
C GLN A 520 -18.70 3.37 -19.85
N GLY A 521 -19.55 3.89 -18.95
CA GLY A 521 -19.26 3.92 -17.53
C GLY A 521 -18.15 4.91 -17.20
N GLY A 522 -17.07 4.44 -16.57
CA GLY A 522 -15.91 5.28 -16.26
C GLY A 522 -16.26 6.53 -15.45
N ASN A 523 -15.79 7.69 -15.90
CA ASN A 523 -16.04 9.04 -15.36
C ASN A 523 -17.49 9.53 -15.42
N GLN A 524 -18.41 8.83 -16.09
CA GLN A 524 -19.83 9.19 -16.15
C GLN A 524 -20.75 8.26 -15.35
N LEU A 525 -20.25 7.16 -14.78
CA LEU A 525 -21.07 6.25 -13.98
C LEU A 525 -20.99 6.62 -12.49
N PHE A 526 -22.12 7.07 -11.94
CA PHE A 526 -22.29 7.42 -10.53
C PHE A 526 -23.30 6.48 -9.86
N MET A 527 -23.22 6.41 -8.53
CA MET A 527 -24.13 5.66 -7.66
C MET A 527 -24.73 6.60 -6.61
N LEU A 528 -26.03 6.49 -6.37
CA LEU A 528 -26.72 7.21 -5.31
C LEU A 528 -26.84 6.31 -4.08
N SER A 529 -26.22 6.70 -2.96
CA SER A 529 -26.34 5.98 -1.69
C SER A 529 -27.66 6.29 -0.98
N GLU A 530 -28.08 5.42 -0.06
CA GLU A 530 -29.26 5.65 0.79
C GLU A 530 -29.14 6.92 1.66
N LEU A 531 -27.91 7.36 1.95
CA LEU A 531 -27.64 8.61 2.67
C LEU A 531 -27.80 9.86 1.80
N GLY A 532 -28.00 9.69 0.49
CA GLY A 532 -28.12 10.75 -0.50
C GLY A 532 -26.78 11.17 -1.12
N GLU A 533 -25.71 10.41 -0.96
CA GLU A 533 -24.43 10.73 -1.60
C GLU A 533 -24.45 10.27 -3.06
N ILE A 534 -24.12 11.16 -4.00
CA ILE A 534 -23.85 10.77 -5.38
C ILE A 534 -22.35 10.53 -5.49
N ARG A 535 -21.95 9.30 -5.77
CA ARG A 535 -20.56 8.89 -5.62
C ARG A 535 -20.06 7.97 -6.71
N ARG A 536 -18.75 7.99 -6.89
CA ARG A 536 -17.95 6.98 -7.57
C ARG A 536 -16.84 6.59 -6.60
N ASP A 537 -16.88 5.35 -6.12
CA ASP A 537 -15.89 4.86 -5.15
C ASP A 537 -15.83 5.77 -3.90
N ASP A 538 -14.69 6.39 -3.61
CA ASP A 538 -14.48 7.33 -2.50
C ASP A 538 -14.70 8.81 -2.88
N GLY A 539 -14.94 9.10 -4.16
CA GLY A 539 -15.26 10.43 -4.67
C GLY A 539 -16.78 10.69 -4.69
N CYS A 540 -17.21 11.67 -3.91
CA CYS A 540 -18.60 12.14 -3.83
C CYS A 540 -18.76 13.49 -4.54
N LEU A 541 -19.90 13.70 -5.19
CA LEU A 541 -20.30 15.03 -5.63
C LEU A 541 -20.57 15.90 -4.40
N ASP A 542 -19.84 16.99 -4.30
CA ASP A 542 -19.85 17.91 -3.17
C ASP A 542 -20.15 19.32 -3.68
N PHE A 543 -21.16 19.95 -3.09
CA PHE A 543 -21.41 21.35 -3.33
C PHE A 543 -20.39 22.19 -2.55
N SER A 544 -19.37 22.72 -3.23
CA SER A 544 -18.28 23.46 -2.58
C SER A 544 -18.68 24.84 -2.05
N GLY A 545 -19.95 25.23 -2.24
CA GLY A 545 -20.61 26.42 -1.72
C GLY A 545 -19.70 27.58 -1.37
N GLY A 546 -19.56 28.55 -2.27
CA GLY A 546 -18.89 29.83 -2.01
C GLY A 546 -19.70 30.76 -1.10
N VAL A 547 -20.36 30.22 -0.06
CA VAL A 547 -21.42 30.90 0.69
C VAL A 547 -20.93 32.18 1.41
N ASN A 548 -19.61 32.40 1.53
CA ASN A 548 -19.02 33.62 2.13
C ASN A 548 -17.84 34.23 1.35
N ASP A 549 -17.59 33.85 0.09
CA ASP A 549 -16.45 34.37 -0.69
C ASP A 549 -16.93 34.85 -2.06
N ALA A 550 -17.07 36.16 -2.22
CA ALA A 550 -17.59 36.82 -3.42
C ALA A 550 -16.79 36.54 -4.71
N ASN A 551 -15.67 35.83 -4.60
CA ASN A 551 -14.78 35.46 -5.71
C ASN A 551 -14.79 33.95 -6.06
N LYS A 552 -15.66 33.12 -5.46
CA LYS A 552 -15.76 31.69 -5.79
C LYS A 552 -17.12 31.36 -6.42
N ASP A 553 -17.10 30.90 -7.67
CA ASP A 553 -18.28 30.37 -8.35
C ASP A 553 -18.88 29.19 -7.57
N ASP A 554 -20.21 29.13 -7.50
CA ASP A 554 -20.95 27.95 -7.03
C ASP A 554 -20.67 26.75 -7.93
N LYS A 555 -19.85 25.83 -7.45
CA LYS A 555 -19.41 24.65 -8.20
C LYS A 555 -19.78 23.37 -7.45
N VAL A 556 -20.08 22.35 -8.23
CA VAL A 556 -20.08 20.96 -7.76
C VAL A 556 -18.71 20.40 -8.09
N ILE A 557 -18.02 19.90 -7.08
CA ILE A 557 -16.70 19.29 -7.18
C ILE A 557 -16.80 17.81 -6.84
N VAL A 558 -15.78 17.03 -7.23
CA VAL A 558 -15.55 15.72 -6.62
C VAL A 558 -14.78 15.95 -5.32
N TYR A 559 -15.26 15.45 -4.19
CA TYR A 559 -14.58 15.51 -2.90
C TYR A 559 -14.64 14.15 -2.21
N SER A 560 -13.80 13.93 -1.20
CA SER A 560 -13.84 12.67 -0.44
C SER A 560 -15.21 12.49 0.22
N CYS A 561 -15.82 11.33 0.03
CA CYS A 561 -17.08 10.96 0.66
C CYS A 561 -16.92 10.98 2.19
N HIS A 562 -17.71 11.81 2.87
CA HIS A 562 -17.56 12.03 4.31
C HIS A 562 -18.75 11.56 5.16
N GLY A 563 -19.89 11.21 4.58
CA GLY A 563 -21.06 10.72 5.34
C GLY A 563 -21.74 11.74 6.27
N MET A 564 -21.20 12.96 6.40
CA MET A 564 -21.68 14.02 7.31
C MET A 564 -23.00 14.71 6.86
N LYS A 565 -23.58 14.27 5.73
CA LYS A 565 -24.72 14.90 5.03
C LYS A 565 -24.37 16.33 4.57
N GLY A 566 -25.35 17.22 4.41
CA GLY A 566 -25.07 18.62 4.04
C GLY A 566 -24.76 18.79 2.55
N ASN A 567 -23.60 19.38 2.25
CA ASN A 567 -23.08 19.62 0.90
C ASN A 567 -22.90 18.36 0.03
N GLN A 568 -22.88 17.16 0.62
CA GLN A 568 -22.90 15.88 -0.10
C GLN A 568 -24.25 15.15 -0.06
N GLN A 569 -25.28 15.75 0.56
CA GLN A 569 -26.60 15.13 0.65
C GLN A 569 -27.52 15.60 -0.48
N TRP A 570 -27.61 14.78 -1.52
CA TRP A 570 -28.45 14.99 -2.69
C TRP A 570 -29.79 14.26 -2.56
N GLN A 571 -30.84 14.91 -3.05
CA GLN A 571 -32.16 14.33 -3.20
C GLN A 571 -32.57 14.45 -4.67
N TYR A 572 -32.87 13.31 -5.30
CA TYR A 572 -33.49 13.30 -6.61
C TYR A 572 -35.02 13.40 -6.47
N LYS A 573 -35.61 14.40 -7.13
CA LYS A 573 -37.06 14.58 -7.21
C LYS A 573 -37.55 14.14 -8.59
N GLU A 574 -38.14 12.96 -8.65
CA GLU A 574 -38.61 12.33 -9.89
C GLU A 574 -39.63 13.20 -10.65
N VAL A 575 -40.57 13.85 -9.93
CA VAL A 575 -41.66 14.66 -10.51
C VAL A 575 -41.13 15.81 -11.38
N CYS A 576 -40.06 16.47 -10.95
CA CYS A 576 -39.48 17.61 -11.65
C CYS A 576 -38.11 17.33 -12.28
N LYS A 577 -37.61 16.08 -12.18
CA LYS A 577 -36.31 15.65 -12.70
C LYS A 577 -35.13 16.50 -12.18
N MET A 578 -35.21 16.94 -10.92
CA MET A 578 -34.18 17.79 -10.29
C MET A 578 -33.36 17.01 -9.27
N LEU A 579 -32.04 17.24 -9.27
CA LEU A 579 -31.14 16.92 -8.16
C LEU A 579 -30.98 18.14 -7.27
N ILE A 580 -31.25 17.99 -5.98
CA ILE A 580 -31.24 19.08 -5.00
C ILE A 580 -30.28 18.70 -3.87
N VAL A 581 -29.28 19.54 -3.61
CA VAL A 581 -28.41 19.41 -2.43
C VAL A 581 -29.09 20.00 -1.20
N LYS A 582 -29.04 19.29 -0.06
CA LYS A 582 -29.56 19.76 1.22
C LYS A 582 -28.46 20.46 2.02
N LEU A 583 -28.36 21.77 1.90
CA LEU A 583 -27.46 22.54 2.76
C LEU A 583 -28.03 22.58 4.18
N LYS A 584 -27.21 22.22 5.17
CA LYS A 584 -27.52 22.50 6.58
C LYS A 584 -27.30 24.00 6.79
N HIS A 585 -28.35 24.72 7.19
CA HIS A 585 -28.23 26.06 7.76
C HIS A 585 -27.74 25.99 9.20
#